data_AF-A0A959X901-F1
#
_entry.id   AF-A0A959X901-F1
#
_cell.length_a   1.000
_cell.length_b   1.000
_cell.length_c   1.000
_cell.angle_alpha   90.00
_cell.angle_beta   90.00
_cell.angle_gamma   90.00
#
_symmetry.space_group_name_H-M   'P 1'
#
loop_
_entity.id
_entity.type
_entity.pdbx_description
1 polymer ?
#
loop_
_entity_poly.entity_id
_entity_poly.type
_entity_poly.pdbx_seq_one_letter_code
_entity_poly.pdbx_strand_id
1 'polypeptide(L)'
;MAGPIHPRLLRRARATRAFLVATVAVGLLTAGLLIAQARLLADWITRAFAERAFPEGWPTALALLLAVFAGRGLLAWASSVLAHRSAAEVKSELRRDVLRARLATPVGGASSATLVRVVTTGLDALDGYFSKYLPQLGLALTVPFLVGGAILLADWQSALIIAFTLPLIPVFMALIGWTTQRATAHSFAVADRLANHFADLIAGLPTLQAFARARAQRTGVEVGEEQYREATMRTLWVSFLSSFALELLATLSVAVVAVTVGFRLVYGHVDFPTALFVLILAPEAFLPVRQVGVHFHDSADGVAAADAAFEIIDAAPTLLEPAAREAPHLPRKAPHPVDGPVPAPLLTLDGVSYTYPGADSPAVEGLSLAVAPGEVVALSGASGGGKSTALALAMGFLSPSEGRVIVDGVDLAAADPAEWR
;
A
#
# COMPACT_ATOMS: atom_id res chain seq x y z
N MET A 1 -6.14 -0.12 -14.44
CA MET A 1 -5.28 0.54 -13.43
C MET A 1 -6.15 0.85 -12.24
N ALA A 2 -5.82 0.33 -11.06
CA ALA A 2 -6.50 0.74 -9.83
C ALA A 2 -6.33 2.26 -9.66
N GLY A 3 -7.38 2.95 -9.22
CA GLY A 3 -7.31 4.39 -8.97
C GLY A 3 -6.26 4.75 -7.92
N PRO A 4 -5.89 6.03 -7.79
CA PRO A 4 -4.86 6.50 -6.86
C PRO A 4 -5.18 6.23 -5.39
N ILE A 5 -6.42 5.86 -5.07
CA ILE A 5 -6.86 5.51 -3.73
C ILE A 5 -7.38 4.07 -3.74
N HIS A 6 -6.78 3.22 -2.91
CA HIS A 6 -7.20 1.83 -2.81
C HIS A 6 -8.61 1.71 -2.18
N PRO A 7 -9.64 1.22 -2.90
CA PRO A 7 -11.03 1.25 -2.45
C PRO A 7 -11.30 0.38 -1.21
N ARG A 8 -10.50 -0.67 -1.01
CA ARG A 8 -10.63 -1.55 0.17
C ARG A 8 -10.07 -0.90 1.44
N LEU A 9 -8.98 -0.15 1.34
CA LEU A 9 -8.45 0.63 2.48
C LEU A 9 -9.47 1.69 2.94
N LEU A 10 -10.16 2.34 1.98
CA LEU A 10 -11.24 3.29 2.27
C LEU A 10 -12.46 2.66 2.96
N ARG A 11 -12.78 1.41 2.67
CA ARG A 11 -13.94 0.71 3.26
C ARG A 11 -13.66 0.20 4.66
N ARG A 12 -12.43 -0.26 4.92
CA ARG A 12 -12.06 -0.96 6.15
C ARG A 12 -11.66 -0.01 7.28
N ALA A 13 -10.86 1.02 6.97
CA ALA A 13 -10.33 1.92 7.99
C ALA A 13 -11.11 3.26 8.03
N ARG A 14 -11.89 3.47 9.10
CA ARG A 14 -12.47 4.79 9.42
C ARG A 14 -11.37 5.86 9.52
N ALA A 15 -10.20 5.47 10.04
CA ALA A 15 -9.00 6.31 10.11
C ALA A 15 -8.58 6.83 8.72
N THR A 16 -8.66 6.01 7.67
CA THR A 16 -8.30 6.45 6.30
C THR A 16 -9.26 7.50 5.76
N ARG A 17 -10.58 7.39 6.03
CA ARG A 17 -11.54 8.41 5.60
C ARG A 17 -11.34 9.74 6.34
N ALA A 18 -11.20 9.67 7.66
CA ALA A 18 -10.92 10.85 8.48
C ALA A 18 -9.61 11.53 8.06
N PHE A 19 -8.58 10.74 7.77
CA PHE A 19 -7.30 11.22 7.27
C PHE A 19 -7.44 11.96 5.94
N LEU A 20 -8.12 11.38 4.95
CA LEU A 20 -8.30 12.02 3.64
C LEU A 20 -9.06 13.34 3.73
N VAL A 21 -10.12 13.40 4.54
CA VAL A 21 -10.86 14.65 4.80
C VAL A 21 -9.94 15.68 5.44
N ALA A 22 -9.14 15.27 6.43
CA ALA A 22 -8.17 16.15 7.06
C ALA A 22 -7.08 16.63 6.07
N THR A 23 -6.61 15.77 5.17
CA THR A 23 -5.66 16.16 4.12
C THR A 23 -6.25 17.22 3.19
N VAL A 24 -7.49 17.05 2.75
CA VAL A 24 -8.19 18.06 1.92
C VAL A 24 -8.35 19.36 2.71
N ALA A 25 -8.76 19.30 3.98
CA ALA A 25 -8.89 20.48 4.83
C ALA A 25 -7.55 21.21 5.01
N VAL A 26 -6.47 20.48 5.29
CA VAL A 26 -5.10 21.03 5.34
C VAL A 26 -4.72 21.68 4.01
N GLY A 27 -5.08 21.07 2.88
CA GLY A 27 -4.82 21.62 1.56
C GLY A 27 -5.56 22.92 1.28
N LEU A 28 -6.84 23.02 1.67
CA LEU A 28 -7.62 24.25 1.57
C LEU A 28 -7.02 25.37 2.42
N LEU A 29 -6.67 25.07 3.69
CA LEU A 29 -6.07 26.03 4.60
C LEU A 29 -4.68 26.49 4.12
N THR A 30 -3.87 25.54 3.63
CA THR A 30 -2.54 25.83 3.08
C THR A 30 -2.64 26.74 1.86
N ALA A 31 -3.56 26.46 0.94
CA ALA A 31 -3.81 27.31 -0.22
C ALA A 31 -4.28 28.72 0.18
N GLY A 32 -5.17 28.83 1.18
CA GLY A 32 -5.61 30.11 1.72
C GLY A 32 -4.44 30.93 2.30
N LEU A 33 -3.56 30.29 3.08
CA LEU A 33 -2.36 30.93 3.62
C LEU A 33 -1.36 31.32 2.53
N LEU A 34 -1.21 30.53 1.46
CA LEU A 34 -0.39 30.86 0.29
C LEU A 34 -0.90 32.11 -0.42
N ILE A 35 -2.22 32.19 -0.65
CA ILE A 35 -2.86 33.37 -1.27
C ILE A 35 -2.69 34.60 -0.36
N ALA A 36 -2.90 34.45 0.94
CA ALA A 36 -2.69 35.53 1.92
C ALA A 36 -1.24 36.02 1.92
N GLN A 37 -0.27 35.09 1.91
CA GLN A 37 1.16 35.40 1.82
C GLN A 37 1.47 36.20 0.55
N ALA A 38 1.02 35.72 -0.61
CA ALA A 38 1.26 36.38 -1.89
C ALA A 38 0.64 37.78 -1.93
N ARG A 39 -0.59 37.93 -1.40
CA ARG A 39 -1.29 39.23 -1.35
C ARG A 39 -0.56 40.22 -0.45
N LEU A 40 -0.17 39.81 0.76
CA LEU A 40 0.58 40.64 1.70
C LEU A 40 1.91 41.07 1.10
N LEU A 41 2.68 40.15 0.53
CA LEU A 41 3.96 40.47 -0.10
C LEU A 41 3.77 41.43 -1.28
N ALA A 42 2.80 41.16 -2.15
CA ALA A 42 2.55 42.00 -3.32
C ALA A 42 2.17 43.45 -2.94
N ASP A 43 1.25 43.62 -1.98
CA ASP A 43 0.84 44.95 -1.51
C ASP A 43 1.99 45.72 -0.86
N TRP A 44 2.68 45.09 0.08
CA TRP A 44 3.70 45.78 0.88
C TRP A 44 4.97 46.06 0.11
N ILE A 45 5.42 45.16 -0.77
CA ILE A 45 6.55 45.41 -1.66
C ILE A 45 6.20 46.56 -2.62
N THR A 46 4.98 46.58 -3.17
CA THR A 46 4.57 47.66 -4.07
C THR A 46 4.49 49.01 -3.36
N ARG A 47 3.92 49.08 -2.16
CA ARG A 47 3.87 50.33 -1.37
C ARG A 47 5.26 50.83 -1.00
N ALA A 48 6.12 49.94 -0.51
CA ALA A 48 7.50 50.31 -0.17
C ALA A 48 8.27 50.83 -1.40
N PHE A 49 8.04 50.23 -2.57
CA PHE A 49 8.64 50.70 -3.82
C PHE A 49 8.10 52.06 -4.27
N ALA A 50 6.78 52.28 -4.16
CA ALA A 50 6.13 53.53 -4.52
C ALA A 50 6.56 54.70 -3.61
N GLU A 51 6.64 54.46 -2.31
CA GLU A 51 7.00 55.46 -1.30
C GLU A 51 8.52 55.67 -1.16
N ARG A 52 9.33 54.77 -1.73
CA ARG A 52 10.81 54.71 -1.57
C ARG A 52 11.27 54.72 -0.11
N ALA A 53 10.41 54.26 0.79
CA ALA A 53 10.61 54.17 2.23
C ALA A 53 9.82 52.98 2.79
N PHE A 54 10.05 52.62 4.05
CA PHE A 54 9.18 51.67 4.74
C PHE A 54 7.83 52.34 5.04
N PRO A 55 6.71 51.82 4.50
CA PRO A 55 5.42 52.46 4.72
C PRO A 55 5.00 52.40 6.19
N GLU A 56 4.17 53.35 6.60
CA GLU A 56 3.53 53.31 7.91
C GLU A 56 2.76 51.98 8.08
N GLY A 57 3.03 51.25 9.16
CA GLY A 57 2.45 49.94 9.41
C GLY A 57 3.27 48.73 8.91
N TRP A 58 4.50 48.92 8.41
CA TRP A 58 5.38 47.77 8.10
C TRP A 58 5.54 46.74 9.24
N PRO A 59 5.52 47.10 10.55
CA PRO A 59 5.61 46.10 11.62
C PRO A 59 4.38 45.19 11.67
N THR A 60 3.18 45.72 11.38
CA THR A 60 1.96 44.91 11.36
C THR A 60 1.93 44.00 10.13
N ALA A 61 2.42 44.48 8.99
CA ALA A 61 2.65 43.67 7.79
C ALA A 61 3.55 42.47 8.07
N LEU A 62 4.69 42.75 8.72
CA LEU A 62 5.66 41.73 9.10
C LEU A 62 5.06 40.75 10.10
N ALA A 63 4.31 41.24 11.11
CA ALA A 63 3.63 40.38 12.07
C ALA A 63 2.59 39.47 11.41
N LEU A 64 1.80 39.98 10.46
CA LEU A 64 0.84 39.17 9.69
C LEU A 64 1.56 38.13 8.81
N LEU A 65 2.65 38.52 8.15
CA LEU A 65 3.45 37.60 7.34
C LEU A 65 4.07 36.49 8.21
N LEU A 66 4.60 36.83 9.38
CA LEU A 66 5.11 35.86 10.35
C LEU A 66 4.01 34.95 10.86
N ALA A 67 2.81 35.47 11.12
CA ALA A 67 1.66 34.66 11.51
C ALA A 67 1.24 33.68 10.40
N VAL A 68 1.27 34.11 9.13
CA VAL A 68 1.02 33.24 7.97
C VAL A 68 2.09 32.14 7.87
N PHE A 69 3.37 32.48 8.01
CA PHE A 69 4.45 31.47 8.01
C PHE A 69 4.35 30.50 9.18
N ALA A 70 4.03 30.98 10.38
CA ALA A 70 3.79 30.13 11.55
C ALA A 70 2.58 29.20 11.32
N GLY A 71 1.50 29.71 10.74
CA GLY A 71 0.34 28.92 10.33
C GLY A 71 0.70 27.83 9.33
N ARG A 72 1.51 28.15 8.30
CA ARG A 72 2.00 27.17 7.32
C ARG A 72 2.88 26.11 7.99
N GLY A 73 3.79 26.50 8.87
CA GLY A 73 4.62 25.58 9.63
C GLY A 73 3.80 24.64 10.51
N LEU A 74 2.79 25.17 11.19
CA LEU A 74 1.87 24.40 12.02
C LEU A 74 1.02 23.42 11.19
N LEU A 75 0.51 23.85 10.03
CA LEU A 75 -0.23 22.95 9.11
C LEU A 75 0.67 21.86 8.55
N ALA A 76 1.90 22.18 8.14
CA ALA A 76 2.86 21.20 7.66
C ALA A 76 3.21 20.17 8.74
N TRP A 77 3.44 20.63 9.98
CA TRP A 77 3.67 19.77 11.13
C TRP A 77 2.45 18.89 11.43
N ALA A 78 1.25 19.47 11.51
CA ALA A 78 0.02 18.75 11.78
C ALA A 78 -0.27 17.69 10.70
N SER A 79 -0.07 18.04 9.43
CA SER A 79 -0.18 17.11 8.30
C SER A 79 0.78 15.93 8.45
N SER A 80 2.05 16.20 8.76
CA SER A 80 3.07 15.16 8.95
C SER A 80 2.73 14.23 10.12
N VAL A 81 2.32 14.78 11.26
CA VAL A 81 1.93 14.01 12.44
C VAL A 81 0.71 13.13 12.15
N LEU A 82 -0.32 13.70 11.52
CA LEU A 82 -1.52 12.97 11.19
C LEU A 82 -1.22 11.83 10.20
N ALA A 83 -0.40 12.10 9.19
CA ALA A 83 -0.03 11.13 8.18
C ALA A 83 0.73 9.92 8.75
N HIS A 84 1.73 10.15 9.59
CA HIS A 84 2.48 9.07 10.25
C HIS A 84 1.61 8.28 11.24
N ARG A 85 0.71 8.96 11.96
CA ARG A 85 -0.23 8.29 12.86
C ARG A 85 -1.19 7.39 12.10
N SER A 86 -1.77 7.88 11.00
CA SER A 86 -2.65 7.09 10.14
C SER A 86 -1.93 5.90 9.51
N ALA A 87 -0.68 6.07 9.08
CA ALA A 87 0.15 4.97 8.61
C ALA A 87 0.33 3.89 9.69
N ALA A 88 0.72 4.28 10.89
CA ALA A 88 0.94 3.36 12.00
C ALA A 88 -0.33 2.61 12.42
N GLU A 89 -1.48 3.29 12.45
CA GLU A 89 -2.77 2.69 12.77
C GLU A 89 -3.19 1.63 11.73
N VAL A 90 -3.15 1.99 10.44
CA VAL A 90 -3.49 1.07 9.33
C VAL A 90 -2.52 -0.11 9.28
N LYS A 91 -1.21 0.12 9.45
CA LYS A 91 -0.21 -0.97 9.55
C LYS A 91 -0.51 -1.91 10.71
N SER A 92 -0.83 -1.36 11.88
CA SER A 92 -1.15 -2.15 13.07
C SER A 92 -2.43 -2.98 12.91
N GLU A 93 -3.46 -2.42 12.27
CA GLU A 93 -4.70 -3.13 11.93
C GLU A 93 -4.44 -4.27 10.95
N LEU A 94 -3.78 -3.99 9.82
CA LEU A 94 -3.45 -4.99 8.80
C LEU A 94 -2.54 -6.09 9.34
N ARG A 95 -1.52 -5.76 10.14
CA ARG A 95 -0.67 -6.78 10.81
C ARG A 95 -1.49 -7.71 11.68
N ARG A 96 -2.40 -7.16 12.49
CA ARG A 96 -3.29 -7.98 13.34
C ARG A 96 -4.22 -8.84 12.52
N ASP A 97 -4.79 -8.31 11.43
CA ASP A 97 -5.70 -9.06 10.56
C ASP A 97 -5.00 -10.19 9.81
N VAL A 98 -3.80 -9.95 9.28
CA VAL A 98 -2.98 -10.99 8.65
C VAL A 98 -2.63 -12.10 9.66
N LEU A 99 -2.26 -11.73 10.89
CA LEU A 99 -1.97 -12.73 11.94
C LEU A 99 -3.23 -13.52 12.34
N ARG A 100 -4.38 -12.87 12.49
CA ARG A 100 -5.65 -13.57 12.77
C ARG A 100 -6.04 -14.51 11.63
N ALA A 101 -5.93 -14.07 10.38
CA ALA A 101 -6.18 -14.88 9.19
C ALA A 101 -5.26 -16.12 9.15
N ARG A 102 -3.98 -15.94 9.51
CA ARG A 102 -3.04 -17.07 9.60
C ARG A 102 -3.40 -18.04 10.73
N LEU A 103 -3.81 -17.56 11.89
CA LEU A 103 -4.23 -18.42 13.00
C LEU A 103 -5.53 -19.18 12.69
N ALA A 104 -6.43 -18.59 11.90
CA ALA A 104 -7.65 -19.24 11.43
C ALA A 104 -7.38 -20.39 10.44
N THR A 105 -6.27 -20.30 9.69
CA THR A 105 -5.89 -21.27 8.65
C THR A 105 -4.47 -21.82 8.93
N PRO A 106 -4.30 -22.66 9.96
CA PRO A 106 -2.97 -23.12 10.38
C PRO A 106 -2.32 -24.10 9.39
N VAL A 107 -3.14 -24.85 8.64
CA VAL A 107 -2.69 -25.82 7.64
C VAL A 107 -3.01 -25.29 6.24
N GLY A 108 -1.98 -25.07 5.41
CA GLY A 108 -2.12 -24.47 4.07
C GLY A 108 -1.97 -22.95 4.05
N GLY A 109 -2.21 -22.32 2.90
CA GLY A 109 -2.14 -20.86 2.71
C GLY A 109 -0.74 -20.31 2.38
N ALA A 110 -0.50 -19.04 2.70
CA ALA A 110 0.75 -18.35 2.41
C ALA A 110 1.94 -18.98 3.15
N SER A 111 3.09 -19.07 2.46
CA SER A 111 4.33 -19.59 3.05
C SER A 111 4.79 -18.73 4.24
N SER A 112 5.55 -19.33 5.17
CA SER A 112 6.15 -18.59 6.29
C SER A 112 7.03 -17.43 5.80
N ALA A 113 7.74 -17.60 4.68
CA ALA A 113 8.54 -16.54 4.07
C ALA A 113 7.66 -15.39 3.57
N THR A 114 6.54 -15.70 2.90
CA THR A 114 5.56 -14.69 2.43
C THR A 114 4.97 -13.93 3.60
N LEU A 115 4.58 -14.62 4.67
CA LEU A 115 4.02 -14.00 5.89
C LEU A 115 5.02 -13.07 6.57
N VAL A 116 6.27 -13.53 6.75
CA VAL A 116 7.34 -12.69 7.32
C VAL A 116 7.54 -11.45 6.45
N ARG A 117 7.65 -11.61 5.12
CA ARG A 117 7.79 -10.48 4.19
C ARG A 117 6.64 -9.48 4.32
N VAL A 118 5.38 -9.94 4.29
CA VAL A 118 4.21 -9.04 4.36
C VAL A 118 4.14 -8.31 5.71
N VAL A 119 4.30 -9.03 6.83
CA VAL A 119 4.15 -8.46 8.18
C VAL A 119 5.31 -7.55 8.55
N THR A 120 6.53 -7.83 8.07
CA THR A 120 7.71 -7.01 8.34
C THR A 120 7.84 -5.88 7.32
N THR A 121 8.57 -6.11 6.23
CA THR A 121 8.99 -5.10 5.27
C THR A 121 7.90 -4.69 4.28
N GLY A 122 6.96 -5.58 3.97
CA GLY A 122 5.87 -5.32 3.03
C GLY A 122 4.96 -4.20 3.52
N LEU A 123 4.34 -4.36 4.69
CA LEU A 123 3.44 -3.34 5.24
C LEU A 123 4.14 -2.02 5.60
N ASP A 124 5.46 -1.99 5.78
CA ASP A 124 6.20 -0.72 5.97
C ASP A 124 6.20 0.18 4.72
N ALA A 125 5.95 -0.37 3.52
CA ALA A 125 5.73 0.43 2.31
C ALA A 125 4.51 1.38 2.41
N LEU A 126 3.55 1.09 3.32
CA LEU A 126 2.43 1.98 3.59
C LEU A 126 2.86 3.31 4.21
N ASP A 127 4.05 3.39 4.82
CA ASP A 127 4.56 4.66 5.36
C ASP A 127 4.71 5.69 4.25
N GLY A 128 5.30 5.33 3.10
CA GLY A 128 5.45 6.24 1.96
C GLY A 128 4.10 6.69 1.41
N TYR A 129 3.17 5.74 1.24
CA TYR A 129 1.83 6.01 0.72
C TYR A 129 1.04 7.01 1.59
N PHE A 130 1.04 6.82 2.91
CA PHE A 130 0.32 7.70 3.84
C PHE A 130 1.07 8.98 4.18
N SER A 131 2.41 8.95 4.31
CA SER A 131 3.21 10.12 4.74
C SER A 131 3.58 11.08 3.61
N LYS A 132 3.67 10.59 2.36
CA LYS A 132 4.10 11.40 1.21
C LYS A 132 3.02 11.50 0.15
N TYR A 133 2.57 10.38 -0.40
CA TYR A 133 1.70 10.38 -1.58
C TYR A 133 0.30 10.94 -1.31
N LEU A 134 -0.42 10.42 -0.30
CA LEU A 134 -1.78 10.85 0.01
C LEU A 134 -1.87 12.33 0.41
N PRO A 135 -1.00 12.87 1.29
CA PRO A 135 -0.90 14.29 1.57
C PRO A 135 -0.76 15.12 0.30
N GLN A 136 0.14 14.68 -0.57
CA GLN A 136 0.47 15.39 -1.79
C GLN A 136 -0.66 15.36 -2.82
N LEU A 137 -1.40 14.25 -2.90
CA LEU A 137 -2.61 14.14 -3.71
C LEU A 137 -3.69 15.12 -3.24
N GLY A 138 -3.91 15.24 -1.93
CA GLY A 138 -4.84 16.21 -1.38
C GLY A 138 -4.43 17.65 -1.72
N LEU A 139 -3.14 17.99 -1.57
CA LEU A 139 -2.61 19.30 -1.98
C LEU A 139 -2.80 19.54 -3.50
N ALA A 140 -2.55 18.54 -4.33
CA ALA A 140 -2.72 18.65 -5.79
C ALA A 140 -4.19 18.79 -6.22
N LEU A 141 -5.13 18.31 -5.41
CA LEU A 141 -6.57 18.46 -5.64
C LEU A 141 -7.14 19.78 -5.11
N THR A 142 -6.43 20.50 -4.23
CA THR A 142 -6.92 21.74 -3.63
C THR A 142 -6.15 22.97 -4.08
N VAL A 143 -4.82 22.95 -3.98
CA VAL A 143 -3.95 24.12 -4.17
C VAL A 143 -4.05 24.67 -5.60
N PRO A 144 -3.89 23.87 -6.68
CA PRO A 144 -3.98 24.39 -8.04
C PRO A 144 -5.30 25.08 -8.36
N PHE A 145 -6.41 24.58 -7.83
CA PHE A 145 -7.74 25.13 -8.08
C PHE A 145 -7.98 26.43 -7.31
N LEU A 146 -7.58 26.48 -6.03
CA LEU A 146 -7.71 27.70 -5.22
C LEU A 146 -6.76 28.79 -5.70
N VAL A 147 -5.49 28.44 -5.94
CA VAL A 147 -4.49 29.35 -6.49
C VAL A 147 -4.90 29.80 -7.89
N GLY A 148 -5.26 28.87 -8.78
CA GLY A 148 -5.71 29.19 -10.13
C GLY A 148 -6.95 30.07 -10.13
N GLY A 149 -7.90 29.85 -9.20
CA GLY A 149 -9.05 30.72 -8.98
C GLY A 149 -8.64 32.12 -8.50
N ALA A 150 -7.71 32.24 -7.57
CA ALA A 150 -7.20 33.53 -7.11
C ALA A 150 -6.47 34.29 -8.24
N ILE A 151 -5.66 33.59 -9.04
CA ILE A 151 -5.00 34.15 -10.23
C ILE A 151 -6.05 34.54 -11.28
N LEU A 152 -7.10 33.76 -11.49
CA LEU A 152 -8.17 34.09 -12.45
C LEU A 152 -8.89 35.38 -12.08
N LEU A 153 -9.15 35.60 -10.78
CA LEU A 153 -9.77 36.81 -10.29
C LEU A 153 -8.85 38.03 -10.39
N ALA A 154 -7.53 37.85 -10.27
CA ALA A 154 -6.54 38.92 -10.36
C ALA A 154 -6.14 39.23 -11.81
N ASP A 155 -5.89 38.20 -12.61
CA ASP A 155 -5.43 38.27 -13.99
C ASP A 155 -5.80 37.01 -14.80
N TRP A 156 -6.88 37.11 -15.57
CA TRP A 156 -7.40 36.00 -16.36
C TRP A 156 -6.43 35.48 -17.43
N GLN A 157 -5.54 36.32 -17.98
CA GLN A 157 -4.59 35.91 -19.01
C GLN A 157 -3.54 34.95 -18.44
N SER A 158 -2.98 35.24 -17.27
CA SER A 158 -2.06 34.31 -16.60
C SER A 158 -2.76 33.05 -16.13
N ALA A 159 -4.01 33.16 -15.68
CA ALA A 159 -4.82 31.99 -15.31
C ALA A 159 -5.02 31.05 -16.51
N LEU A 160 -5.23 31.57 -17.72
CA LEU A 160 -5.31 30.75 -18.92
C LEU A 160 -3.99 30.03 -19.22
N ILE A 161 -2.85 30.72 -19.11
CA ILE A 161 -1.54 30.08 -19.29
C ILE A 161 -1.38 28.91 -18.33
N ILE A 162 -1.73 29.09 -17.06
CA ILE A 162 -1.69 28.03 -16.04
C ILE A 162 -2.69 26.92 -16.37
N ALA A 163 -3.92 27.25 -16.76
CA ALA A 163 -4.95 26.27 -17.10
C ALA A 163 -4.56 25.37 -18.30
N PHE A 164 -3.79 25.89 -19.26
CA PHE A 164 -3.27 25.09 -20.38
C PHE A 164 -1.99 24.31 -20.03
N THR A 165 -1.09 24.89 -19.25
CA THR A 165 0.21 24.28 -18.93
C THR A 165 0.13 23.28 -17.78
N LEU A 166 -0.76 23.48 -16.81
CA LEU A 166 -0.88 22.65 -15.63
C LEU A 166 -1.33 21.21 -15.93
N PRO A 167 -2.33 20.96 -16.80
CA PRO A 167 -2.70 19.60 -17.21
C PRO A 167 -1.61 18.87 -18.00
N LEU A 168 -0.62 19.59 -18.54
CA LEU A 168 0.48 18.98 -19.25
C LEU A 168 1.36 18.13 -18.30
N ILE A 169 1.52 18.54 -17.03
CA ILE A 169 2.26 17.79 -16.01
C ILE A 169 1.71 16.36 -15.84
N PRO A 170 0.42 16.14 -15.49
CA PRO A 170 -0.11 14.79 -15.33
C PRO A 170 -0.15 13.99 -16.64
N VAL A 171 -0.29 14.65 -17.81
CA VAL A 171 -0.19 13.98 -19.11
C VAL A 171 1.22 13.40 -19.33
N PHE A 172 2.27 14.20 -19.12
CA PHE A 172 3.64 13.72 -19.20
C PHE A 172 3.93 12.65 -18.15
N MET A 173 3.42 12.83 -16.92
CA MET A 173 3.53 11.84 -15.86
C MET A 173 2.92 10.49 -16.27
N ALA A 174 1.72 10.48 -16.88
CA ALA A 174 1.08 9.26 -17.35
C ALA A 174 1.86 8.60 -18.50
N LEU A 175 2.29 9.39 -19.48
CA LEU A 175 3.08 8.93 -20.63
C LEU A 175 4.39 8.26 -20.16
N ILE A 176 5.09 8.93 -19.25
CA ILE A 176 6.32 8.45 -18.64
C ILE A 176 6.03 7.18 -17.82
N GLY A 177 5.03 7.20 -16.94
CA GLY A 177 4.69 6.08 -16.07
C GLY A 177 4.45 4.78 -16.85
N TRP A 178 3.77 4.86 -18.00
CA TRP A 178 3.55 3.71 -18.87
C TRP A 178 4.84 3.13 -19.46
N THR A 179 5.82 3.99 -19.76
CA THR A 179 7.13 3.55 -20.24
C THR A 179 8.01 2.98 -19.12
N THR A 180 7.93 3.56 -17.92
CA THR A 180 8.75 3.18 -16.76
C THR A 180 8.31 1.84 -16.15
N GLN A 181 7.01 1.56 -16.11
CA GLN A 181 6.48 0.32 -15.51
C GLN A 181 7.14 -0.95 -16.06
N ARG A 182 7.41 -1.00 -17.38
CA ARG A 182 8.06 -2.15 -18.00
C ARG A 182 9.51 -2.31 -17.56
N ALA A 183 10.25 -1.20 -17.46
CA ALA A 183 11.64 -1.20 -17.01
C ALA A 183 11.74 -1.64 -15.54
N THR A 184 10.87 -1.11 -14.68
CA THR A 184 10.81 -1.47 -13.25
C THR A 184 10.42 -2.94 -13.05
N ALA A 185 9.38 -3.43 -13.74
CA ALA A 185 8.98 -4.84 -13.65
C ALA A 185 10.08 -5.79 -14.12
N HIS A 186 10.79 -5.42 -15.19
CA HIS A 186 11.95 -6.18 -15.66
C HIS A 186 13.09 -6.18 -14.61
N SER A 187 13.40 -5.04 -14.00
CA SER A 187 14.42 -4.94 -12.95
C SER A 187 14.10 -5.82 -11.75
N PHE A 188 12.84 -5.85 -11.29
CA PHE A 188 12.40 -6.74 -10.22
C PHE A 188 12.52 -8.22 -10.61
N ALA A 189 12.13 -8.59 -11.83
CA ALA A 189 12.24 -9.98 -12.30
C ALA A 189 13.70 -10.46 -12.46
N VAL A 190 14.65 -9.55 -12.72
CA VAL A 190 16.09 -9.86 -12.72
C VAL A 190 16.62 -9.99 -11.29
N ALA A 191 16.22 -9.10 -10.39
CA ALA A 191 16.58 -9.15 -8.97
C ALA A 191 16.11 -10.44 -8.29
N ASP A 192 14.86 -10.84 -8.51
CA ASP A 192 14.29 -12.09 -7.97
C ASP A 192 15.03 -13.32 -8.49
N ARG A 193 15.40 -13.34 -9.79
CA ARG A 193 16.19 -14.43 -10.37
C ARG A 193 17.57 -14.52 -9.73
N LEU A 194 18.25 -13.39 -9.52
CA LEU A 194 19.55 -13.36 -8.86
C LEU A 194 19.46 -13.84 -7.40
N ALA A 195 18.47 -13.37 -6.65
CA ALA A 195 18.24 -13.77 -5.26
C ALA A 195 17.97 -15.29 -5.13
N ASN A 196 17.11 -15.84 -5.99
CA ASN A 196 16.83 -17.28 -6.02
C ASN A 196 18.07 -18.09 -6.41
N HIS A 197 18.83 -17.64 -7.40
CA HIS A 197 20.09 -18.29 -7.79
C HIS A 197 21.11 -18.31 -6.64
N PHE A 198 21.26 -17.19 -5.92
CA PHE A 198 22.11 -17.14 -4.73
C PHE A 198 21.64 -18.08 -3.62
N ALA A 199 20.34 -18.15 -3.36
CA ALA A 199 19.77 -19.06 -2.36
C ALA A 199 20.06 -20.53 -2.71
N ASP A 200 19.86 -20.93 -3.97
CA ASP A 200 20.18 -22.27 -4.46
C ASP A 200 21.67 -22.59 -4.37
N LEU A 201 22.54 -21.63 -4.70
CA LEU A 201 23.99 -21.80 -4.58
C LEU A 201 24.44 -21.98 -3.13
N ILE A 202 23.85 -21.25 -2.19
CA ILE A 202 24.14 -21.38 -0.75
C ILE A 202 23.67 -22.75 -0.25
N ALA A 203 22.45 -23.17 -0.61
CA ALA A 203 21.90 -24.46 -0.22
C ALA A 203 22.68 -25.65 -0.83
N GLY A 204 23.09 -25.52 -2.10
CA GLY A 204 23.84 -26.53 -2.85
C GLY A 204 25.37 -26.47 -2.64
N LEU A 205 25.87 -25.53 -1.84
CA LEU A 205 27.30 -25.31 -1.64
C LEU A 205 28.06 -26.57 -1.18
N PRO A 206 27.54 -27.40 -0.24
CA PRO A 206 28.21 -28.64 0.16
C PRO A 206 28.40 -29.61 -1.02
N THR A 207 27.38 -29.75 -1.86
CA THR A 207 27.43 -30.59 -3.08
C THR A 207 28.45 -30.02 -4.07
N LEU A 208 28.44 -28.70 -4.30
CA LEU A 208 29.39 -28.04 -5.20
C LEU A 208 30.85 -28.18 -4.72
N GLN A 209 31.09 -28.18 -3.40
CA GLN A 209 32.40 -28.44 -2.82
C GLN A 209 32.81 -29.92 -2.98
N ALA A 210 31.89 -30.86 -2.75
CA ALA A 210 32.16 -32.29 -2.91
C ALA A 210 32.59 -32.65 -4.34
N PHE A 211 32.07 -31.95 -5.35
CA PHE A 211 32.45 -32.10 -6.76
C PHE A 211 33.52 -31.12 -7.24
N ALA A 212 34.16 -30.35 -6.35
CA ALA A 212 35.18 -29.33 -6.66
C ALA A 212 34.75 -28.30 -7.74
N ARG A 213 33.44 -28.02 -7.85
CA ARG A 213 32.85 -27.14 -8.89
C ARG A 213 32.47 -25.75 -8.39
N ALA A 214 32.73 -25.43 -7.13
CA ALA A 214 32.39 -24.13 -6.54
C ALA A 214 32.95 -22.92 -7.35
N ARG A 215 34.15 -23.04 -7.93
CA ARG A 215 34.76 -21.97 -8.74
C ARG A 215 34.11 -21.78 -10.11
N ALA A 216 33.53 -22.84 -10.69
CA ALA A 216 32.85 -22.79 -11.98
C ALA A 216 31.53 -21.99 -11.92
N GLN A 217 30.95 -21.84 -10.72
CA GLN A 217 29.74 -21.05 -10.52
C GLN A 217 30.01 -19.53 -10.40
N ARG A 218 31.27 -19.09 -10.27
CA ARG A 218 31.60 -17.65 -10.23
C ARG A 218 31.18 -16.92 -11.50
N THR A 219 31.43 -17.50 -12.67
CA THR A 219 31.05 -16.88 -13.95
C THR A 219 29.53 -16.72 -14.07
N GLY A 220 28.74 -17.65 -13.53
CA GLY A 220 27.29 -17.53 -13.49
C GLY A 220 26.81 -16.37 -12.61
N VAL A 221 27.45 -16.21 -11.44
CA VAL A 221 27.17 -15.08 -10.53
C VAL A 221 27.58 -13.74 -11.16
N GLU A 222 28.77 -13.65 -11.77
CA GLU A 222 29.25 -12.43 -12.45
C GLU A 222 28.32 -11.99 -13.58
N VAL A 223 27.82 -12.93 -14.38
CA VAL A 223 26.82 -12.64 -15.43
C VAL A 223 25.50 -12.16 -14.83
N GLY A 224 25.06 -12.78 -13.73
CA GLY A 224 23.84 -12.37 -13.02
C GLY A 224 23.96 -10.97 -12.38
N GLU A 225 25.11 -10.66 -11.79
CA GLU A 225 25.42 -9.34 -11.24
C GLU A 225 25.43 -8.27 -12.33
N GLU A 226 26.03 -8.55 -13.50
CA GLU A 226 26.09 -7.59 -14.60
C GLU A 226 24.69 -7.31 -15.18
N GLN A 227 23.86 -8.35 -15.37
CA GLN A 227 22.48 -8.18 -15.80
C GLN A 227 21.66 -7.37 -14.79
N TYR A 228 21.88 -7.58 -13.49
CA TYR A 228 21.26 -6.78 -12.44
C TYR A 228 21.74 -5.32 -12.46
N ARG A 229 23.04 -5.09 -12.66
CA ARG A 229 23.63 -3.75 -12.80
C ARG A 229 23.03 -3.01 -13.99
N GLU A 230 22.97 -3.63 -15.17
CA GLU A 230 22.38 -3.04 -16.37
C GLU A 230 20.90 -2.71 -16.20
N ALA A 231 20.12 -3.63 -15.61
CA ALA A 231 18.69 -3.41 -15.35
C ALA A 231 18.46 -2.27 -14.35
N THR A 232 19.27 -2.21 -13.29
CA THR A 232 19.22 -1.14 -12.29
C THR A 232 19.60 0.20 -12.90
N MET A 233 20.71 0.28 -13.64
CA MET A 233 21.16 1.51 -14.31
C MET A 233 20.13 2.02 -15.31
N ARG A 234 19.47 1.12 -16.07
CA ARG A 234 18.40 1.50 -16.99
C ARG A 234 17.19 2.06 -16.25
N THR A 235 16.82 1.48 -15.11
CA THR A 235 15.74 1.99 -14.26
C THR A 235 16.06 3.39 -13.72
N LEU A 236 17.28 3.61 -13.24
CA LEU A 236 17.75 4.92 -12.78
C LEU A 236 17.74 5.96 -13.90
N TRP A 237 18.22 5.61 -15.10
CA TRP A 237 18.19 6.50 -16.26
C TRP A 237 16.77 6.96 -16.61
N VAL A 238 15.83 6.02 -16.63
CA VAL A 238 14.42 6.35 -16.89
C VAL A 238 13.87 7.24 -15.77
N SER A 239 14.14 6.94 -14.50
CA SER A 239 13.68 7.74 -13.35
C SER A 239 14.25 9.17 -13.36
N PHE A 240 15.54 9.35 -13.65
CA PHE A 240 16.17 10.66 -13.74
C PHE A 240 15.68 11.47 -14.94
N LEU A 241 15.57 10.85 -16.12
CA LEU A 241 15.04 11.52 -17.31
C LEU A 241 13.58 11.96 -17.09
N SER A 242 12.80 11.13 -16.40
CA SER A 242 11.42 11.43 -16.01
C SER A 242 11.34 12.62 -15.08
N SER A 243 12.16 12.62 -14.02
CA SER A 243 12.21 13.70 -13.04
C SER A 243 12.69 15.01 -13.69
N PHE A 244 13.69 14.92 -14.57
CA PHE A 244 14.20 16.05 -15.34
C PHE A 244 13.13 16.63 -16.27
N ALA A 245 12.38 15.80 -17.00
CA ALA A 245 11.31 16.25 -17.89
C ALA A 245 10.20 16.99 -17.12
N LEU A 246 9.80 16.47 -15.95
CA LEU A 246 8.80 17.11 -15.08
C LEU A 246 9.30 18.45 -14.51
N GLU A 247 10.57 18.52 -14.10
CA GLU A 247 11.18 19.75 -13.60
C GLU A 247 11.31 20.81 -14.70
N LEU A 248 11.75 20.42 -15.90
CA LEU A 248 11.86 21.29 -17.06
C LEU A 248 10.49 21.86 -17.45
N LEU A 249 9.46 21.03 -17.51
CA LEU A 249 8.09 21.44 -17.85
C LEU A 249 7.54 22.45 -16.85
N ALA A 250 7.70 22.17 -15.54
CA ALA A 250 7.25 23.06 -14.48
C ALA A 250 7.99 24.41 -14.53
N THR A 251 9.32 24.36 -14.68
CA THR A 251 10.16 25.57 -14.74
C THR A 251 9.82 26.42 -15.97
N LEU A 252 9.64 25.79 -17.14
CA LEU A 252 9.26 26.47 -18.36
C LEU A 252 7.87 27.09 -18.24
N SER A 253 6.91 26.39 -17.62
CA SER A 253 5.55 26.89 -17.40
C SER A 253 5.56 28.15 -16.53
N VAL A 254 6.32 28.15 -15.43
CA VAL A 254 6.50 29.33 -14.56
C VAL A 254 7.22 30.45 -15.32
N ALA A 255 8.24 30.13 -16.13
CA ALA A 255 8.96 31.12 -16.93
C ALA A 255 8.05 31.81 -17.96
N VAL A 256 7.15 31.08 -18.62
CA VAL A 256 6.18 31.65 -19.58
C VAL A 256 5.24 32.62 -18.87
N VAL A 257 4.74 32.27 -17.68
CA VAL A 257 3.92 33.19 -16.86
C VAL A 257 4.73 34.43 -16.49
N ALA A 258 5.95 34.26 -15.98
CA ALA A 258 6.81 35.37 -15.55
C ALA A 258 7.15 36.34 -16.69
N VAL A 259 7.55 35.84 -17.86
CA VAL A 259 7.88 36.66 -19.04
C VAL A 259 6.65 37.40 -19.55
N THR A 260 5.49 36.72 -19.63
CA THR A 260 4.25 37.32 -20.13
C THR A 260 3.76 38.43 -19.19
N VAL A 261 3.75 38.17 -17.88
CA VAL A 261 3.41 39.16 -16.85
C VAL A 261 4.39 40.34 -16.88
N GLY A 262 5.69 40.07 -17.04
CA GLY A 262 6.73 41.10 -17.15
C GLY A 262 6.50 42.06 -18.32
N PHE A 263 6.26 41.54 -19.53
CA PHE A 263 5.95 42.40 -20.69
C PHE A 263 4.65 43.17 -20.48
N ARG A 264 3.60 42.52 -19.95
CA ARG A 264 2.32 43.19 -19.71
C ARG A 264 2.42 44.30 -18.66
N LEU A 265 3.27 44.13 -17.65
CA LEU A 265 3.60 45.20 -16.70
C LEU A 265 4.30 46.37 -17.39
N VAL A 266 5.30 46.10 -18.24
CA VAL A 266 6.06 47.14 -18.97
C VAL A 266 5.17 47.94 -19.92
N TYR A 267 4.23 47.28 -20.61
CA TYR A 267 3.29 47.94 -21.52
C TYR A 267 2.04 48.51 -20.82
N GLY A 268 1.96 48.42 -19.48
CA GLY A 268 0.84 48.99 -18.71
C GLY A 268 -0.48 48.22 -18.81
N HIS A 269 -0.45 46.96 -19.22
CA HIS A 269 -1.63 46.08 -19.28
C HIS A 269 -1.98 45.43 -17.94
N VAL A 270 -1.06 45.43 -16.97
CA VAL A 270 -1.25 44.89 -15.61
C VAL A 270 -0.57 45.84 -14.61
N ASP A 271 -1.20 46.08 -13.47
CA ASP A 271 -0.64 46.87 -12.37
C ASP A 271 0.43 46.09 -11.59
N PHE A 272 1.37 46.81 -10.99
CA PHE A 272 2.51 46.19 -10.30
C PHE A 272 2.11 45.24 -9.15
N PRO A 273 1.13 45.55 -8.27
CA PRO A 273 0.66 44.63 -7.25
C PRO A 273 0.13 43.32 -7.82
N THR A 274 -0.73 43.39 -8.85
CA THR A 274 -1.27 42.20 -9.51
C THR A 274 -0.19 41.38 -10.19
N ALA A 275 0.74 42.02 -10.91
CA ALA A 275 1.86 41.34 -11.55
C ALA A 275 2.73 40.57 -10.53
N LEU A 276 3.05 41.20 -9.41
CA LEU A 276 3.84 40.59 -8.35
C LEU A 276 3.07 39.46 -7.63
N PHE A 277 1.77 39.65 -7.38
CA PHE A 277 0.90 38.63 -6.82
C PHE A 277 0.88 37.36 -7.68
N VAL A 278 0.66 37.51 -8.98
CA VAL A 278 0.67 36.39 -9.94
C VAL A 278 2.04 35.72 -9.99
N LEU A 279 3.13 36.50 -10.03
CA LEU A 279 4.48 35.96 -10.10
C LEU A 279 4.85 35.11 -8.88
N ILE A 280 4.42 35.52 -7.68
CA ILE A 280 4.64 34.77 -6.44
C ILE A 280 3.80 33.49 -6.41
N LEU A 281 2.55 33.56 -6.86
CA LEU A 281 1.58 32.48 -6.71
C LEU A 281 1.65 31.42 -7.83
N ALA A 282 2.13 31.79 -9.02
CA ALA A 282 2.26 30.88 -10.17
C ALA A 282 3.04 29.58 -9.86
N PRO A 283 4.26 29.58 -9.30
CA PRO A 283 5.00 28.34 -9.01
C PRO A 283 4.28 27.44 -8.00
N GLU A 284 3.51 28.02 -7.08
CA GLU A 284 2.77 27.29 -6.05
C GLU A 284 1.58 26.50 -6.64
N ALA A 285 1.07 26.88 -7.81
CA ALA A 285 0.05 26.12 -8.53
C ALA A 285 0.61 24.80 -9.09
N PHE A 286 1.85 24.79 -9.57
CA PHE A 286 2.46 23.63 -10.24
C PHE A 286 3.13 22.66 -9.26
N LEU A 287 3.65 23.18 -8.15
CA LEU A 287 4.45 22.39 -7.20
C LEU A 287 3.70 21.15 -6.70
N PRO A 288 2.43 21.23 -6.27
CA PRO A 288 1.78 20.06 -5.71
C PRO A 288 1.53 18.94 -6.71
N VAL A 289 1.17 19.31 -7.94
CA VAL A 289 0.94 18.35 -9.04
C VAL A 289 2.23 17.64 -9.42
N ARG A 290 3.36 18.37 -9.45
CA ARG A 290 4.69 17.80 -9.69
C ARG A 290 5.09 16.79 -8.62
N GLN A 291 4.85 17.12 -7.35
CA GLN A 291 5.22 16.26 -6.23
C GLN A 291 4.40 14.95 -6.18
N VAL A 292 3.15 14.94 -6.67
CA VAL A 292 2.40 13.67 -6.85
C VAL A 292 3.14 12.74 -7.81
N GLY A 293 3.79 13.29 -8.84
CA GLY A 293 4.64 12.55 -9.77
C GLY A 293 5.84 11.90 -9.09
N VAL A 294 6.57 12.67 -8.28
CA VAL A 294 7.73 12.19 -7.54
C VAL A 294 7.37 11.05 -6.58
N HIS A 295 6.23 11.17 -5.90
CA HIS A 295 5.76 10.20 -4.90
C HIS A 295 4.89 9.07 -5.47
N PHE A 296 4.78 8.94 -6.79
CA PHE A 296 3.97 7.89 -7.41
C PHE A 296 4.46 6.48 -7.05
N HIS A 297 5.78 6.29 -6.92
CA HIS A 297 6.36 5.01 -6.50
C HIS A 297 5.98 4.64 -5.07
N ASP A 298 5.96 5.61 -4.14
CA ASP A 298 5.49 5.37 -2.76
C ASP A 298 4.03 4.85 -2.75
N SER A 299 3.21 5.25 -3.73
CA SER A 299 1.85 4.70 -3.90
C SER A 299 1.83 3.30 -4.47
N ALA A 300 2.64 3.01 -5.48
CA ALA A 300 2.67 1.69 -6.10
C ALA A 300 3.08 0.62 -5.08
N ASP A 301 4.13 0.90 -4.30
CA ASP A 301 4.65 0.00 -3.28
C ASP A 301 3.63 -0.20 -2.14
N GLY A 302 3.00 0.89 -1.67
CA GLY A 302 1.97 0.82 -0.63
C GLY A 302 0.72 0.04 -1.06
N VAL A 303 0.25 0.22 -2.31
CA VAL A 303 -0.90 -0.53 -2.84
C VAL A 303 -0.56 -2.02 -2.99
N ALA A 304 0.61 -2.35 -3.55
CA ALA A 304 1.06 -3.73 -3.67
C ALA A 304 1.17 -4.44 -2.31
N ALA A 305 1.68 -3.74 -1.30
CA ALA A 305 1.75 -4.25 0.06
C ALA A 305 0.36 -4.49 0.68
N ALA A 306 -0.58 -3.57 0.45
CA ALA A 306 -1.96 -3.74 0.91
C ALA A 306 -2.65 -4.92 0.22
N ASP A 307 -2.46 -5.08 -1.09
CA ASP A 307 -3.03 -6.19 -1.87
C ASP A 307 -2.50 -7.54 -1.39
N ALA A 308 -1.19 -7.66 -1.17
CA ALA A 308 -0.59 -8.87 -0.62
C ALA A 308 -1.12 -9.22 0.79
N ALA A 309 -1.41 -8.21 1.62
CA ALA A 309 -2.05 -8.43 2.91
C ALA A 309 -3.50 -8.88 2.75
N PHE A 310 -4.26 -8.25 1.85
CA PHE A 310 -5.65 -8.62 1.59
C PHE A 310 -5.78 -10.01 1.00
N GLU A 311 -4.87 -10.46 0.15
CA GLU A 311 -4.86 -11.82 -0.38
C GLU A 311 -4.79 -12.86 0.74
N ILE A 312 -3.96 -12.63 1.77
CA ILE A 312 -3.86 -13.52 2.93
C ILE A 312 -5.13 -13.45 3.80
N ILE A 313 -5.67 -12.24 3.98
CA ILE A 313 -6.87 -12.03 4.80
C ILE A 313 -8.11 -12.65 4.16
N ASP A 314 -8.28 -12.48 2.85
CA ASP A 314 -9.44 -12.94 2.08
C ASP A 314 -9.37 -14.46 1.83
N ALA A 315 -8.18 -15.04 1.83
CA ALA A 315 -7.99 -16.49 1.74
C ALA A 315 -8.36 -17.22 3.04
N ALA A 316 -8.38 -16.53 4.18
CA ALA A 316 -8.85 -17.15 5.42
C ALA A 316 -10.37 -17.34 5.35
N PRO A 317 -10.88 -18.53 5.76
CA PRO A 317 -12.32 -18.73 5.85
C PRO A 317 -12.90 -17.64 6.76
N THR A 318 -13.95 -16.96 6.30
CA THR A 318 -14.64 -15.95 7.10
C THR A 318 -15.15 -16.62 8.37
N LEU A 319 -14.47 -16.40 9.50
CA LEU A 319 -15.00 -16.67 10.85
C LEU A 319 -16.24 -15.80 11.18
N LEU A 320 -16.77 -15.10 10.19
CA LEU A 320 -17.81 -14.09 10.24
C LEU A 320 -18.98 -14.46 9.34
N GLU A 321 -19.48 -15.67 9.48
CA GLU A 321 -20.87 -15.77 9.85
C GLU A 321 -20.88 -16.50 11.19
N PRO A 322 -21.15 -15.83 12.33
CA PRO A 322 -21.78 -16.55 13.40
C PRO A 322 -23.07 -17.05 12.79
N ALA A 323 -23.13 -18.34 12.43
CA ALA A 323 -24.41 -18.99 12.42
C ALA A 323 -24.95 -18.72 13.83
N ALA A 324 -25.87 -17.76 13.94
CA ALA A 324 -26.71 -17.51 15.10
C ALA A 324 -27.71 -18.68 15.23
N ARG A 325 -27.19 -19.89 15.11
CA ARG A 325 -27.78 -21.14 15.51
C ARG A 325 -26.84 -21.58 16.61
N GLU A 326 -27.38 -21.74 17.81
CA GLU A 326 -26.71 -22.42 18.91
C GLU A 326 -25.91 -23.61 18.34
N ALA A 327 -24.61 -23.42 18.13
CA ALA A 327 -23.75 -24.49 17.67
C ALA A 327 -23.83 -25.55 18.78
N PRO A 328 -24.17 -26.81 18.46
CA PRO A 328 -24.24 -27.84 19.49
C PRO A 328 -22.91 -27.88 20.22
N HIS A 329 -22.90 -27.51 21.50
CA HIS A 329 -21.71 -27.67 22.33
C HIS A 329 -21.33 -29.14 22.31
N LEU A 330 -20.05 -29.43 22.12
CA LEU A 330 -19.56 -30.80 22.31
C LEU A 330 -19.95 -31.22 23.75
N PRO A 331 -20.53 -32.42 23.95
CA PRO A 331 -20.94 -32.85 25.27
C PRO A 331 -19.75 -32.78 26.23
N ARG A 332 -19.84 -31.92 27.25
CA ARG A 332 -18.80 -31.76 28.28
C ARG A 332 -18.51 -33.09 28.94
N LYS A 333 -17.41 -33.73 28.53
CA LYS A 333 -16.68 -34.82 29.21
C LYS A 333 -17.57 -35.65 30.17
N ALA A 334 -18.66 -36.22 29.66
CA ALA A 334 -19.39 -37.23 30.41
C ALA A 334 -18.53 -38.51 30.35
N PRO A 335 -18.29 -39.21 31.47
CA PRO A 335 -17.63 -40.50 31.41
C PRO A 335 -18.42 -41.41 30.45
N HIS A 336 -17.78 -41.91 29.40
CA HIS A 336 -18.41 -42.90 28.53
C HIS A 336 -18.77 -44.11 29.41
N PRO A 337 -20.05 -44.54 29.45
CA PRO A 337 -20.42 -45.77 30.15
C PRO A 337 -19.66 -46.93 29.50
N VAL A 338 -18.80 -47.58 30.27
CA VAL A 338 -17.99 -48.73 29.81
C VAL A 338 -18.86 -49.98 29.64
N ASP A 339 -20.10 -49.96 30.15
CA ASP A 339 -20.97 -51.14 30.29
C ASP A 339 -22.24 -51.06 29.41
N GLY A 340 -22.07 -50.98 28.09
CA GLY A 340 -23.15 -51.12 27.09
C GLY A 340 -22.71 -51.94 25.87
N PRO A 341 -23.62 -52.52 25.06
CA PRO A 341 -23.27 -53.62 24.15
C PRO A 341 -22.29 -53.28 23.01
N VAL A 342 -22.10 -52.02 22.64
CA VAL A 342 -20.97 -51.52 21.81
C VAL A 342 -20.81 -50.01 22.12
N PRO A 343 -19.64 -49.51 22.53
CA PRO A 343 -19.43 -48.06 22.68
C PRO A 343 -19.61 -47.37 21.33
N ALA A 344 -20.39 -46.29 21.27
CA ALA A 344 -20.43 -45.45 20.07
C ALA A 344 -19.01 -44.93 19.75
N PRO A 345 -18.61 -44.88 18.47
CA PRO A 345 -17.29 -44.40 18.11
C PRO A 345 -17.10 -42.93 18.52
N LEU A 346 -15.97 -42.64 19.15
CA LEU A 346 -15.55 -41.30 19.57
C LEU A 346 -15.27 -40.41 18.35
N LEU A 347 -14.64 -40.98 17.32
CA LEU A 347 -14.33 -40.30 16.06
C LEU A 347 -14.77 -41.19 14.90
N THR A 348 -15.52 -40.62 13.95
CA THR A 348 -15.90 -41.28 12.71
C THR A 348 -15.55 -40.39 11.52
N LEU A 349 -14.69 -40.88 10.64
CA LEU A 349 -14.54 -40.41 9.26
C LEU A 349 -15.51 -41.23 8.42
N ASP A 350 -16.46 -40.60 7.74
CA ASP A 350 -17.47 -41.29 6.93
C ASP A 350 -17.37 -40.84 5.46
N GLY A 351 -16.76 -41.69 4.62
CA GLY A 351 -16.62 -41.48 3.18
C GLY A 351 -15.83 -40.21 2.83
N VAL A 352 -14.81 -39.88 3.62
CA VAL A 352 -14.18 -38.56 3.60
C VAL A 352 -13.21 -38.43 2.42
N SER A 353 -13.43 -37.42 1.59
CA SER A 353 -12.53 -37.06 0.48
C SER A 353 -12.02 -35.62 0.64
N TYR A 354 -10.77 -35.38 0.25
CA TYR A 354 -10.21 -34.03 0.24
C TYR A 354 -9.19 -33.84 -0.88
N THR A 355 -9.35 -32.75 -1.63
CA THR A 355 -8.45 -32.33 -2.70
C THR A 355 -7.87 -30.97 -2.37
N TYR A 356 -6.54 -30.85 -2.36
CA TYR A 356 -5.90 -29.55 -2.14
C TYR A 356 -6.20 -28.60 -3.31
N PRO A 357 -6.34 -27.28 -3.06
CA PRO A 357 -6.50 -26.30 -4.13
C PRO A 357 -5.37 -26.42 -5.18
N GLY A 358 -5.75 -26.57 -6.45
CA GLY A 358 -4.81 -26.71 -7.57
C GLY A 358 -4.22 -28.11 -7.78
N ALA A 359 -4.68 -29.13 -7.04
CA ALA A 359 -4.31 -30.52 -7.28
C ALA A 359 -5.31 -31.21 -8.24
N ASP A 360 -4.79 -32.04 -9.15
CA ASP A 360 -5.59 -32.79 -10.13
C ASP A 360 -6.17 -34.10 -9.55
N SER A 361 -5.77 -34.50 -8.35
CA SER A 361 -6.19 -35.75 -7.71
C SER A 361 -6.43 -35.57 -6.20
N PRO A 362 -7.39 -36.32 -5.62
CA PRO A 362 -7.68 -36.26 -4.20
C PRO A 362 -6.49 -36.76 -3.36
N ALA A 363 -6.18 -36.03 -2.29
CA ALA A 363 -5.16 -36.44 -1.32
C ALA A 363 -5.69 -37.54 -0.38
N VAL A 364 -7.00 -37.57 -0.17
CA VAL A 364 -7.75 -38.63 0.52
C VAL A 364 -9.03 -38.84 -0.28
N GLU A 365 -9.41 -40.09 -0.55
CA GLU A 365 -10.58 -40.43 -1.36
C GLU A 365 -11.42 -41.49 -0.61
N GLY A 366 -12.66 -41.14 -0.27
CA GLY A 366 -13.65 -42.07 0.32
C GLY A 366 -13.22 -42.74 1.63
N LEU A 367 -12.40 -42.09 2.45
CA LEU A 367 -11.87 -42.69 3.68
C LEU A 367 -12.97 -42.85 4.74
N SER A 368 -13.26 -44.09 5.10
CA SER A 368 -14.13 -44.42 6.24
C SER A 368 -13.34 -45.08 7.37
N LEU A 369 -13.44 -44.51 8.58
CA LEU A 369 -12.76 -44.98 9.79
C LEU A 369 -13.61 -44.66 11.01
N ALA A 370 -13.77 -45.62 11.93
CA ALA A 370 -14.39 -45.41 13.23
C ALA A 370 -13.38 -45.76 14.33
N VAL A 371 -13.25 -44.88 15.33
CA VAL A 371 -12.32 -45.04 16.47
C VAL A 371 -13.12 -45.02 17.76
N ALA A 372 -13.03 -46.08 18.56
CA ALA A 372 -13.72 -46.18 19.84
C ALA A 372 -12.99 -45.42 20.96
N PRO A 373 -13.69 -45.02 22.04
CA PRO A 373 -13.04 -44.41 23.20
C PRO A 373 -11.93 -45.31 23.79
N GLY A 374 -10.73 -44.75 23.94
CA GLY A 374 -9.56 -45.48 24.46
C GLY A 374 -8.86 -46.40 23.46
N GLU A 375 -9.36 -46.51 22.23
CA GLU A 375 -8.72 -47.26 21.15
C GLU A 375 -7.51 -46.50 20.58
N VAL A 376 -6.45 -47.23 20.24
CA VAL A 376 -5.27 -46.69 19.57
C VAL A 376 -5.20 -47.24 18.15
N VAL A 377 -5.46 -46.39 17.16
CA VAL A 377 -5.43 -46.77 15.74
C VAL A 377 -4.13 -46.28 15.09
N ALA A 378 -3.42 -47.18 14.43
CA ALA A 378 -2.20 -46.87 13.68
C ALA A 378 -2.50 -46.66 12.19
N LEU A 379 -2.40 -45.43 11.70
CA LEU A 379 -2.54 -45.11 10.28
C LEU A 379 -1.21 -45.34 9.54
N SER A 380 -1.12 -46.40 8.73
CA SER A 380 0.10 -46.79 8.01
C SER A 380 -0.05 -46.68 6.49
N GLY A 381 1.05 -46.47 5.77
CA GLY A 381 1.06 -46.33 4.31
C GLY A 381 2.29 -45.60 3.76
N ALA A 382 2.51 -45.66 2.45
CA ALA A 382 3.65 -45.01 1.78
C ALA A 382 3.69 -43.48 2.00
N SER A 383 4.87 -42.86 1.89
CA SER A 383 4.99 -41.40 1.90
C SER A 383 4.12 -40.79 0.81
N GLY A 384 3.39 -39.72 1.12
CA GLY A 384 2.42 -39.11 0.19
C GLY A 384 1.03 -39.76 0.14
N GLY A 385 0.79 -40.89 0.81
CA GLY A 385 -0.52 -41.58 0.80
C GLY A 385 -1.62 -40.92 1.65
N GLY A 386 -1.65 -39.60 1.82
CA GLY A 386 -2.76 -38.90 2.48
C GLY A 386 -2.82 -38.94 4.01
N LYS A 387 -1.91 -39.65 4.69
CA LYS A 387 -1.93 -39.82 6.17
C LYS A 387 -2.02 -38.51 6.96
N SER A 388 -1.17 -37.54 6.64
CA SER A 388 -1.17 -36.23 7.30
C SER A 388 -2.43 -35.44 6.99
N THR A 389 -3.01 -35.61 5.80
CA THR A 389 -4.28 -34.99 5.40
C THR A 389 -5.45 -35.59 6.17
N ALA A 390 -5.49 -36.92 6.34
CA ALA A 390 -6.49 -37.59 7.17
C ALA A 390 -6.44 -37.11 8.64
N LEU A 391 -5.23 -36.95 9.20
CA LEU A 391 -5.06 -36.37 10.54
C LEU A 391 -5.49 -34.90 10.61
N ALA A 392 -5.20 -34.09 9.58
CA ALA A 392 -5.63 -32.70 9.53
C ALA A 392 -7.16 -32.55 9.41
N LEU A 393 -7.83 -33.45 8.70
CA LEU A 393 -9.31 -33.54 8.65
C LEU A 393 -9.87 -33.93 10.02
N ALA A 394 -9.30 -34.94 10.68
CA ALA A 394 -9.71 -35.37 12.03
C ALA A 394 -9.54 -34.25 13.08
N MET A 395 -8.47 -33.45 12.98
CA MET A 395 -8.22 -32.30 13.87
C MET A 395 -9.06 -31.06 13.51
N GLY A 396 -9.89 -31.10 12.45
CA GLY A 396 -10.67 -29.94 12.02
C GLY A 396 -9.82 -28.78 11.50
N PHE A 397 -8.61 -29.05 11.01
CA PHE A 397 -7.79 -28.06 10.30
C PHE A 397 -8.16 -27.96 8.82
N LEU A 398 -8.74 -29.02 8.26
CA LEU A 398 -9.28 -29.06 6.91
C LEU A 398 -10.75 -29.46 6.98
N SER A 399 -11.57 -28.86 6.12
CA SER A 399 -12.94 -29.32 5.89
C SER A 399 -12.94 -30.30 4.72
N PRO A 400 -13.61 -31.46 4.83
CA PRO A 400 -13.71 -32.39 3.72
C PRO A 400 -14.40 -31.78 2.50
N SER A 401 -13.98 -32.20 1.31
CA SER A 401 -14.66 -31.89 0.05
C SER A 401 -15.93 -32.73 -0.12
N GLU A 402 -15.88 -33.98 0.36
CA GLU A 402 -17.01 -34.91 0.42
C GLU A 402 -16.93 -35.76 1.69
N GLY A 403 -18.08 -36.29 2.14
CA GLY A 403 -18.18 -37.03 3.39
C GLY A 403 -18.26 -36.12 4.62
N ARG A 404 -18.12 -36.72 5.80
CA ARG A 404 -18.26 -36.01 7.09
C ARG A 404 -17.30 -36.55 8.15
N VAL A 405 -16.92 -35.67 9.07
CA VAL A 405 -16.13 -36.01 10.26
C VAL A 405 -17.04 -35.85 11.47
N ILE A 406 -17.27 -36.91 12.22
CA ILE A 406 -18.19 -36.93 13.37
C ILE A 406 -17.37 -37.21 14.63
N VAL A 407 -17.57 -36.40 15.67
CA VAL A 407 -16.95 -36.56 16.98
C VAL A 407 -18.04 -36.64 18.04
N ASP A 408 -18.07 -37.70 18.83
CA ASP A 408 -19.10 -37.95 19.85
C ASP A 408 -20.54 -37.76 19.34
N GLY A 409 -20.78 -38.17 18.09
CA GLY A 409 -22.08 -38.03 17.42
C GLY A 409 -22.39 -36.65 16.86
N VAL A 410 -21.49 -35.67 16.99
CA VAL A 410 -21.62 -34.31 16.44
C VAL A 410 -20.78 -34.18 15.16
N ASP A 411 -21.37 -33.69 14.07
CA ASP A 411 -20.62 -33.36 12.86
C ASP A 411 -19.68 -32.19 13.14
N LEU A 412 -18.38 -32.37 12.87
CA LEU A 412 -17.35 -31.37 13.10
C LEU A 412 -17.58 -30.09 12.28
N ALA A 413 -18.32 -30.17 11.17
CA ALA A 413 -18.74 -29.00 10.41
C ALA A 413 -19.70 -28.08 11.17
N ALA A 414 -20.40 -28.60 12.18
CA ALA A 414 -21.33 -27.87 13.03
C ALA A 414 -20.77 -27.53 14.42
N ALA A 415 -19.59 -28.03 14.77
CA ALA A 415 -18.93 -27.82 16.06
C ALA A 415 -18.05 -26.57 16.07
N ASP A 416 -17.82 -25.98 17.24
CA ASP A 416 -16.81 -24.91 17.40
C ASP A 416 -15.40 -25.51 17.25
N PRO A 417 -14.61 -25.10 16.25
CA PRO A 417 -13.26 -25.61 16.05
C PRO A 417 -12.31 -25.33 17.22
N ALA A 418 -12.59 -24.32 18.05
CA ALA A 418 -11.80 -24.00 19.23
C ALA A 418 -12.18 -24.84 20.46
N GLU A 419 -13.40 -25.39 20.52
CA GLU A 419 -13.79 -26.36 21.57
C GLU A 419 -13.26 -27.76 21.26
N TRP A 420 -13.12 -28.11 19.97
CA TRP A 420 -12.57 -29.41 19.56
C TRP A 420 -11.06 -29.54 19.74
N ARG A 421 -10.31 -28.48 19.41
CA ARG A 421 -8.84 -28.47 19.45
C ARG A 421 -8.31 -28.14 20.84
#